data_AF-U1NF19-F1
#
_entry.id   AF-U1NF19-F1
#
_cell.length_a   1.000
_cell.length_b   1.000
_cell.length_c   1.000
_cell.angle_alpha   90.00
_cell.angle_beta   90.00
_cell.angle_gamma   90.00
#
_symmetry.space_group_name_H-M   'P 1'
#
loop_
_entity.id
_entity.type
_entity.pdbx_description
1 polymer ?
#
loop_
_entity_poly.entity_id
_entity_poly.type
_entity_poly.pdbx_seq_one_letter_code
_entity_poly.pdbx_strand_id
1 'polypeptide(L)'
;MSDSPPRNASNDTDPLAGLLPHAEVSSRWWYWIAAVPLYVVVAAVGLIIFFITVLTGVAIDIEFAVVGSWIILIPVVGLSGVIMTVMFPVAIYIDSRAISESQYQWTPDSRIWGIAALGTVIGSVFTLSIAVALYYLYRRHNVVGTP
;
A
#
# COMPACT_ATOMS: atom_id res chain seq x y z
N MET A 1 -12.26 -41.81 -29.90
CA MET A 1 -11.40 -41.43 -28.76
C MET A 1 -10.88 -40.05 -29.05
N SER A 2 -11.45 -39.01 -28.43
CA SER A 2 -10.98 -37.63 -28.59
C SER A 2 -9.92 -37.35 -27.53
N ASP A 3 -8.68 -37.14 -27.95
CA ASP A 3 -7.65 -36.58 -27.08
C ASP A 3 -8.08 -35.16 -26.70
N SER A 4 -8.46 -35.01 -25.43
CA SER A 4 -8.61 -33.68 -24.84
C SER A 4 -7.19 -33.18 -24.53
N PRO A 5 -6.79 -31.98 -24.98
CA PRO A 5 -5.50 -31.42 -24.59
C PRO A 5 -5.44 -31.31 -23.06
N PRO A 6 -4.29 -31.58 -22.43
CA PRO A 6 -4.15 -31.49 -20.99
C PRO A 6 -4.50 -30.06 -20.55
N ARG A 7 -5.48 -29.92 -19.64
CA ARG A 7 -5.73 -28.65 -18.96
C ARG A 7 -4.41 -28.24 -18.30
N ASN A 8 -3.88 -27.08 -18.69
CA ASN A 8 -2.74 -26.46 -18.01
C ASN A 8 -3.11 -26.24 -16.53
N ALA A 9 -2.68 -27.17 -15.67
CA ALA A 9 -2.93 -27.18 -14.23
C ALA A 9 -2.25 -26.01 -13.48
N SER A 10 -1.49 -25.16 -14.16
CA SER A 10 -0.86 -23.98 -13.56
C SER A 10 -1.84 -22.86 -13.27
N ASN A 11 -2.95 -22.76 -14.02
CA ASN A 11 -3.90 -21.63 -13.90
C ASN A 11 -4.90 -21.79 -12.73
N ASP A 12 -4.96 -22.95 -12.08
CA ASP A 12 -5.89 -23.21 -10.96
C ASP A 12 -5.34 -22.76 -9.60
N THR A 13 -4.04 -22.50 -9.49
CA THR A 13 -3.43 -22.22 -8.18
C THR A 13 -3.61 -20.79 -7.74
N ASP A 14 -3.82 -19.81 -8.63
CA ASP A 14 -4.06 -18.42 -8.25
C ASP A 14 -5.12 -17.65 -9.08
N PRO A 15 -6.38 -17.49 -8.58
CA PRO A 15 -7.43 -16.84 -9.34
C PRO A 15 -7.17 -15.35 -9.58
N LEU A 16 -6.30 -14.72 -8.76
CA LEU A 16 -5.92 -13.32 -8.92
C LEU A 16 -4.86 -13.12 -10.02
N ALA A 17 -4.15 -14.18 -10.42
CA ALA A 17 -3.05 -14.07 -11.37
C ALA A 17 -3.50 -13.64 -12.77
N GLY A 18 -4.70 -14.04 -13.19
CA GLY A 18 -5.31 -13.64 -14.46
C GLY A 18 -6.01 -12.28 -14.44
N LEU A 19 -6.28 -11.71 -13.27
CA LEU A 19 -7.00 -10.43 -13.12
C LEU A 19 -6.07 -9.23 -12.98
N LEU A 20 -4.90 -9.43 -12.36
CA LEU A 20 -3.95 -8.36 -12.08
C LEU A 20 -2.81 -8.33 -13.13
N PRO A 21 -2.26 -7.14 -13.44
CA PRO A 21 -1.15 -7.01 -14.37
C PRO A 21 0.04 -7.88 -13.95
N HIS A 22 0.72 -8.47 -14.94
CA HIS A 22 2.02 -9.09 -14.71
C HIS A 22 3.07 -7.99 -14.59
N ALA A 23 3.98 -8.13 -13.63
CA ALA A 23 5.04 -7.16 -13.35
C ALA A 23 6.39 -7.85 -13.26
N GLU A 24 7.42 -7.19 -13.78
CA GLU A 24 8.80 -7.59 -13.56
C GLU A 24 9.32 -7.05 -12.21
N VAL A 25 10.39 -7.63 -11.68
CA VAL A 25 11.00 -7.18 -10.41
C VAL A 25 11.51 -5.73 -10.46
N SER A 26 11.86 -5.25 -11.66
CA SER A 26 12.28 -3.87 -11.92
C SER A 26 11.12 -2.86 -11.83
N SER A 27 9.88 -3.33 -11.72
CA SER A 27 8.68 -2.50 -11.72
C SER A 27 8.60 -1.58 -10.49
N ARG A 28 7.85 -0.49 -10.65
CA ARG A 28 7.70 0.58 -9.66
C ARG A 28 6.55 0.36 -8.66
N TRP A 29 5.99 -0.84 -8.59
CA TRP A 29 4.90 -1.17 -7.66
C TRP A 29 5.28 -0.94 -6.19
N TRP A 30 6.56 -1.13 -5.84
CA TRP A 30 7.08 -0.84 -4.52
C TRP A 30 6.90 0.63 -4.07
N TYR A 31 6.71 1.60 -4.98
CA TYR A 31 6.39 2.98 -4.61
C TYR A 31 5.08 3.10 -3.84
N TRP A 32 4.06 2.30 -4.19
CA TRP A 32 2.81 2.29 -3.44
C TRP A 32 2.97 1.71 -2.03
N ILE A 33 3.93 0.79 -1.86
CA ILE A 33 4.29 0.24 -0.55
C ILE A 33 5.02 1.31 0.28
N ALA A 34 5.97 2.04 -0.33
CA ALA A 34 6.69 3.14 0.30
C ALA A 34 5.81 4.36 0.59
N ALA A 35 4.72 4.55 -0.16
CA ALA A 35 3.77 5.63 0.05
C ALA A 35 2.98 5.49 1.37
N VAL A 36 2.82 4.27 1.91
CA VAL A 36 2.09 4.05 3.17
C VAL A 36 2.73 4.73 4.38
N PRO A 37 4.00 4.48 4.74
CA PRO A 37 4.61 5.17 5.87
C PRO A 37 4.65 6.69 5.66
N LEU A 38 4.88 7.15 4.42
CA LEU A 38 4.85 8.57 4.09
C LEU A 38 3.46 9.17 4.32
N TYR A 39 2.40 8.52 3.82
CA TYR A 39 1.02 8.94 4.01
C TYR A 39 0.66 9.05 5.48
N VAL A 40 1.03 8.06 6.30
CA VAL A 40 0.73 8.09 7.74
C VAL A 40 1.46 9.23 8.44
N VAL A 41 2.74 9.48 8.12
CA VAL A 41 3.49 10.61 8.69
C VAL A 41 2.86 11.94 8.30
N VAL A 42 2.53 12.13 7.01
CA VAL A 42 1.88 13.37 6.53
C VAL A 42 0.52 13.58 7.18
N ALA A 43 -0.30 12.53 7.27
CA ALA A 43 -1.60 12.59 7.92
C ALA A 43 -1.50 12.90 9.42
N ALA A 44 -0.54 12.27 10.12
CA ALA A 44 -0.30 12.50 11.54
C ALA A 44 0.17 13.94 11.81
N VAL A 45 1.12 14.45 11.01
CA VAL A 45 1.59 15.84 11.10
C VAL A 45 0.44 16.80 10.82
N GLY A 46 -0.35 16.56 9.77
CA GLY A 46 -1.51 17.37 9.45
C GLY A 46 -2.55 17.39 10.58
N LEU A 47 -2.79 16.25 11.21
CA LEU A 47 -3.70 16.12 12.36
C LEU A 47 -3.19 16.90 13.58
N ILE A 48 -1.89 16.83 13.87
CA ILE A 48 -1.27 17.58 14.97
C ILE A 48 -1.42 19.09 14.72
N ILE A 49 -1.11 19.56 13.51
CA ILE A 49 -1.26 20.97 13.15
C ILE A 49 -2.72 21.40 13.26
N PHE A 50 -3.66 20.58 12.79
CA PHE A 50 -5.10 20.83 12.92
C PHE A 50 -5.49 21.05 14.38
N PHE A 51 -5.13 20.12 15.28
CA PHE A 51 -5.43 20.25 16.70
C PHE A 51 -4.80 21.49 17.32
N ILE A 52 -3.55 21.82 16.98
CA ILE A 52 -2.89 23.06 17.47
C ILE A 52 -3.68 24.29 17.03
N THR A 53 -4.07 24.38 15.75
CA THR A 53 -4.81 25.56 15.23
C THR A 53 -6.20 25.72 15.87
N VAL A 54 -6.87 24.61 16.18
CA VAL A 54 -8.17 24.62 16.87
C VAL A 54 -8.02 24.99 18.34
N LEU A 55 -7.07 24.37 19.06
CA LEU A 55 -6.86 24.58 20.50
C LEU A 55 -6.38 25.99 20.84
N THR A 56 -5.58 26.60 19.98
CA THR A 56 -5.03 27.95 20.19
C THR A 56 -6.01 29.06 19.83
N GLY A 57 -7.19 28.75 19.31
CA GLY A 57 -8.13 29.75 18.81
C GLY A 57 -7.68 30.40 17.50
N VAL A 58 -6.51 30.04 16.95
CA VAL A 58 -5.98 30.55 15.68
C VAL A 58 -6.97 30.35 14.53
N ALA A 59 -7.70 29.24 14.49
CA ALA A 59 -8.74 29.01 13.49
C ALA A 59 -10.01 29.90 13.67
N ILE A 60 -10.19 30.51 14.85
CA ILE A 60 -11.30 31.40 15.20
C ILE A 60 -10.90 32.86 15.00
N ASP A 61 -9.66 33.21 15.36
CA ASP A 61 -9.09 34.56 15.25
C ASP A 61 -8.58 34.88 13.84
N ILE A 62 -8.14 33.85 13.08
CA ILE A 62 -7.69 33.98 11.70
C ILE A 62 -8.80 33.49 10.75
N GLU A 63 -9.26 34.45 9.93
CA GLU A 63 -10.24 34.43 8.83
C GLU A 63 -10.48 33.13 8.03
N PHE A 64 -11.46 33.19 7.12
CA PHE A 64 -11.87 32.17 6.12
C PHE A 64 -10.73 31.35 5.48
N ALA A 65 -9.51 31.88 5.37
CA ALA A 65 -8.38 31.18 4.77
C ALA A 65 -7.94 29.93 5.57
N VAL A 66 -7.86 30.02 6.91
CA VAL A 66 -7.43 28.88 7.75
C VAL A 66 -8.51 27.80 7.76
N VAL A 67 -9.77 28.19 8.00
CA VAL A 67 -10.91 27.27 7.94
C VAL A 67 -11.07 26.66 6.54
N GLY A 68 -10.96 27.46 5.48
CA GLY A 68 -11.03 27.03 4.09
C GLY A 68 -9.92 26.02 3.73
N SER A 69 -8.71 26.20 4.27
CA SER A 69 -7.63 25.22 4.06
C SER A 69 -7.99 23.85 4.62
N TRP A 70 -8.58 23.77 5.81
CA TRP A 70 -8.98 22.50 6.43
C TRP A 70 -10.13 21.81 5.69
N ILE A 71 -11.08 22.59 5.16
CA ILE A 71 -12.18 22.08 4.32
C ILE A 71 -11.65 21.36 3.07
N ILE A 72 -10.50 21.77 2.54
CA ILE A 72 -9.88 21.12 1.37
C ILE A 72 -8.95 19.99 1.80
N LEU A 73 -8.10 20.22 2.81
CA LEU A 73 -7.08 19.27 3.22
C LEU A 73 -7.66 17.97 3.78
N ILE A 74 -8.73 18.05 4.59
CA ILE A 74 -9.34 16.85 5.20
C ILE A 74 -9.86 15.87 4.13
N PRO A 75 -10.68 16.31 3.14
CA PRO A 75 -11.09 15.42 2.04
C PRO A 75 -9.93 14.88 1.21
N VAL A 76 -8.90 15.69 0.94
CA VAL A 76 -7.74 15.24 0.16
C VAL A 76 -6.98 14.14 0.87
N VAL A 77 -6.72 14.30 2.17
CA VAL A 77 -6.07 13.27 2.99
C VAL A 77 -6.97 12.03 3.09
N GLY A 78 -8.27 12.21 3.36
CA GLY A 78 -9.22 11.11 3.44
C GLY A 78 -9.31 10.30 2.14
N LEU A 79 -9.41 10.97 0.99
CA LEU A 79 -9.44 10.32 -0.32
C LEU A 79 -8.13 9.60 -0.64
N SER A 80 -6.99 10.20 -0.27
CA SER A 80 -5.68 9.55 -0.38
C SER A 80 -5.63 8.26 0.45
N GLY A 81 -6.20 8.26 1.65
CA GLY A 81 -6.35 7.07 2.49
C GLY A 81 -7.24 6.00 1.87
N VAL A 82 -8.34 6.40 1.20
CA VAL A 82 -9.20 5.46 0.45
C VAL A 82 -8.42 4.83 -0.71
N ILE A 83 -7.65 5.62 -1.46
CA ILE A 83 -6.79 5.10 -2.54
C ILE A 83 -5.77 4.11 -1.96
N MET A 84 -5.08 4.47 -0.87
CA MET A 84 -4.09 3.59 -0.24
C MET A 84 -4.70 2.31 0.31
N THR A 85 -5.97 2.34 0.72
CA THR A 85 -6.67 1.14 1.21
C THR A 85 -6.72 0.04 0.16
N VAL A 86 -6.82 0.41 -1.11
CA VAL A 86 -6.81 -0.52 -2.25
C VAL A 86 -5.40 -0.73 -2.79
N MET A 87 -4.65 0.35 -2.97
CA MET A 87 -3.36 0.29 -3.65
C MET A 87 -2.29 -0.44 -2.84
N PHE A 88 -2.28 -0.36 -1.51
CA PHE A 88 -1.27 -1.04 -0.71
C PHE A 88 -1.36 -2.58 -0.78
N PRO A 89 -2.53 -3.21 -0.56
CA PRO A 89 -2.68 -4.67 -0.71
C PRO A 89 -2.42 -5.15 -2.14
N VAL A 90 -2.86 -4.38 -3.15
CA VAL A 90 -2.63 -4.72 -4.56
C VAL A 90 -1.14 -4.65 -4.90
N ALA A 91 -0.47 -3.56 -4.51
CA ALA A 91 0.93 -3.35 -4.83
C ALA A 91 1.84 -4.39 -4.16
N ILE A 92 1.60 -4.72 -2.89
CA ILE A 92 2.41 -5.72 -2.20
C ILE A 92 2.21 -7.11 -2.81
N TYR A 93 0.98 -7.45 -3.23
CA TYR A 93 0.70 -8.72 -3.91
C TYR A 93 1.42 -8.81 -5.26
N ILE A 94 1.32 -7.77 -6.09
CA ILE A 94 1.96 -7.75 -7.42
C ILE A 94 3.49 -7.79 -7.29
N ASP A 95 4.07 -6.95 -6.43
CA ASP A 95 5.52 -6.87 -6.26
C ASP A 95 6.10 -8.16 -5.65
N SER A 96 5.43 -8.74 -4.65
CA SER A 96 5.88 -10.01 -4.06
C SER A 96 5.76 -11.17 -5.04
N ARG A 97 4.73 -11.20 -5.88
CA ARG A 97 4.60 -12.20 -6.95
C ARG A 97 5.76 -12.09 -7.93
N ALA A 98 6.09 -10.89 -8.38
CA ALA A 98 7.22 -10.65 -9.27
C ALA A 98 8.54 -11.13 -8.67
N ILE A 99 8.77 -10.90 -7.37
CA ILE A 99 9.95 -11.40 -6.66
C ILE A 99 9.92 -12.93 -6.54
N SER A 100 8.76 -13.53 -6.23
CA SER A 100 8.62 -14.98 -6.10
C SER A 100 8.87 -15.75 -7.40
N GLU A 101 8.56 -15.14 -8.54
CA GLU A 101 8.77 -15.70 -9.88
C GLU A 101 10.19 -15.47 -10.41
N SER A 102 11.03 -14.75 -9.65
CA SER A 102 12.38 -14.39 -10.06
C SER A 102 13.46 -15.37 -9.55
N GLN A 103 14.72 -15.15 -9.95
CA GLN A 103 15.86 -15.98 -9.52
C GLN A 103 16.45 -15.57 -8.16
N TYR A 104 15.79 -14.68 -7.42
CA TYR A 104 16.27 -14.24 -6.11
C TYR A 104 16.03 -15.29 -5.02
N GLN A 105 16.85 -15.25 -3.96
CA GLN A 105 16.82 -16.24 -2.88
C GLN A 105 15.60 -16.12 -1.95
N TRP A 106 14.96 -14.95 -1.91
CA TRP A 106 13.74 -14.73 -1.13
C TRP A 106 12.52 -14.93 -2.02
N THR A 107 11.70 -15.93 -1.69
CA THR A 107 10.47 -16.27 -2.40
C THR A 107 9.26 -15.96 -1.51
N PRO A 108 8.79 -14.70 -1.46
CA PRO A 108 7.63 -14.34 -0.66
C PRO A 108 6.34 -14.97 -1.23
N ASP A 109 5.49 -15.52 -0.36
CA ASP A 109 4.13 -15.90 -0.75
C ASP A 109 3.27 -14.65 -0.92
N SER A 110 2.90 -14.36 -2.15
CA SER A 110 2.18 -13.13 -2.52
C SER A 110 0.81 -13.01 -1.85
N ARG A 111 0.13 -14.12 -1.60
CA ARG A 111 -1.19 -14.13 -0.97
C ARG A 111 -1.11 -13.75 0.49
N ILE A 112 -0.15 -14.31 1.21
CA ILE A 112 0.05 -14.01 2.63
C ILE A 112 0.38 -12.51 2.78
N TRP A 113 1.25 -11.97 1.95
CA TRP A 113 1.58 -10.54 1.98
C TRP A 113 0.40 -9.64 1.60
N GLY A 114 -0.35 -9.99 0.55
CA GLY A 114 -1.55 -9.25 0.16
C GLY A 114 -2.63 -9.24 1.24
N ILE A 115 -2.92 -10.40 1.85
CA ILE A 115 -3.90 -10.53 2.94
C ILE A 115 -3.41 -9.82 4.20
N ALA A 116 -2.13 -9.92 4.55
CA ALA A 116 -1.57 -9.20 5.70
C ALA A 116 -1.65 -7.68 5.49
N ALA A 117 -1.35 -7.19 4.30
CA ALA A 117 -1.51 -5.77 3.96
C ALA A 117 -2.96 -5.32 4.08
N LEU A 118 -3.91 -6.07 3.51
CA LEU A 118 -5.34 -5.77 3.61
C LEU A 118 -5.81 -5.77 5.08
N GLY A 119 -5.43 -6.81 5.83
CA GLY A 119 -5.78 -6.98 7.22
C GLY A 119 -5.23 -5.87 8.11
N THR A 120 -4.00 -5.42 7.88
CA THR A 120 -3.43 -4.29 8.64
C THR A 120 -4.09 -2.97 8.29
N VAL A 121 -4.37 -2.70 7.02
CA VAL A 121 -5.04 -1.47 6.59
C VAL A 121 -6.42 -1.35 7.25
N ILE A 122 -7.25 -2.39 7.11
CA ILE A 122 -8.63 -2.38 7.61
C ILE A 122 -8.65 -2.51 9.14
N GLY A 123 -7.86 -3.43 9.70
CA GLY A 123 -7.90 -3.78 11.12
C GLY A 123 -7.19 -2.80 12.04
N SER A 124 -6.30 -1.95 11.51
CA SER A 124 -5.51 -1.02 12.33
C SER A 124 -5.50 0.42 11.84
N VAL A 125 -6.28 0.73 10.79
CA VAL A 125 -6.33 2.05 10.14
C VAL A 125 -4.90 2.51 9.80
N PHE A 126 -4.19 1.69 9.04
CA PHE A 126 -2.78 1.87 8.62
C PHE A 126 -1.70 1.77 9.70
N THR A 127 -2.01 1.74 11.00
CA THR A 127 -1.00 1.74 12.07
C THR A 127 -0.02 0.57 11.95
N LEU A 128 -0.53 -0.65 11.80
CA LEU A 128 0.30 -1.85 11.58
C LEU A 128 0.82 -1.95 10.15
N SER A 129 0.19 -1.26 9.19
CA SER A 129 0.63 -1.23 7.79
C SER A 129 1.99 -0.55 7.65
N ILE A 130 2.34 0.39 8.52
CA ILE A 130 3.69 0.98 8.59
C ILE A 130 4.73 -0.12 8.82
N ALA A 131 4.53 -0.96 9.84
CA ALA A 131 5.47 -2.03 10.18
C ALA A 131 5.60 -3.04 9.05
N VAL A 132 4.47 -3.46 8.46
CA VAL A 132 4.46 -4.38 7.31
C VAL A 132 5.18 -3.78 6.11
N ALA A 133 4.87 -2.54 5.74
CA ALA A 133 5.48 -1.85 4.60
C ALA A 133 6.99 -1.70 4.78
N LEU A 134 7.44 -1.22 5.94
CA LEU A 134 8.87 -1.04 6.21
C LEU A 134 9.62 -2.36 6.25
N TYR A 135 9.05 -3.39 6.89
CA TYR A 135 9.65 -4.71 6.94
C TYR A 135 9.75 -5.34 5.54
N TYR A 136 8.69 -5.20 4.72
CA TYR A 136 8.69 -5.67 3.34
C TYR A 136 9.77 -4.97 2.50
N LEU A 137 9.83 -3.63 2.53
CA LEU A 137 10.81 -2.85 1.78
C LEU A 137 12.24 -3.14 2.22
N TYR A 138 12.47 -3.36 3.52
CA TYR A 138 13.77 -3.80 4.04
C TYR A 138 14.18 -5.16 3.45
N ARG A 139 13.26 -6.13 3.43
CA ARG A 139 13.51 -7.46 2.84
C ARG A 139 13.77 -7.36 1.34
N ARG A 140 12.97 -6.56 0.61
CA ARG A 140 13.13 -6.31 -0.82
C ARG A 140 14.47 -5.65 -1.12
N HIS A 141 14.85 -4.63 -0.38
CA HIS A 141 16.13 -3.95 -0.53
C HIS A 141 17.33 -4.89 -0.36
N ASN A 142 17.30 -5.79 0.63
CA ASN A 142 18.40 -6.73 0.85
C ASN A 142 18.58 -7.74 -0.29
N VAL A 143 17.54 -7.97 -1.08
CA VAL A 143 17.51 -9.02 -2.11
C VAL A 143 17.69 -8.43 -3.52
N VAL A 144 17.02 -7.31 -3.79
CA VAL A 144 16.93 -6.66 -5.11
C VAL A 144 17.86 -5.43 -5.19
N GLY A 145 18.38 -4.94 -4.06
CA GLY A 145 19.27 -3.77 -3.98
C GLY A 145 18.56 -2.42 -4.02
N THR A 146 17.28 -2.38 -4.38
CA THR A 146 16.41 -1.21 -4.27
C THR A 146 15.24 -1.52 -3.35
N PRO A 147 14.77 -0.56 -2.52
CA PRO A 147 13.49 -0.71 -1.83
C PRO A 147 12.42 -1.02 -2.85
#